data_AF-A0A1Y3BN88-F1
#
_entry.id   AF-A0A1Y3BN88-F1
#
_cell.length_a   1.000
_cell.length_b   1.000
_cell.length_c   1.000
_cell.angle_alpha   90.00
_cell.angle_beta   90.00
_cell.angle_gamma   90.00
#
_symmetry.space_group_name_H-M   'P 1'
#
loop_
_entity.id
_entity.type
_entity.pdbx_description
1 polymer ?
#
loop_
_entity_poly.entity_id
_entity_poly.type
_entity_poly.pdbx_seq_one_letter_code
_entity_poly.pdbx_strand_id
1 'polypeptide(L)'
;MDQQLTKPTTVKQFESLEKSASKIYLLDLNRIIEKPIWKQQQCGQIPRKIVNIDCQTGCTTASLATAFPTALVMGIESDENMIHYAQNHYKQSGHFIKADVRKSDFRQHLQLHGISMGEPFADLVIAIHSFQVMDPNIETILANLSSILKPDGILCATFSF
;
A
#
# COMPACT_ATOMS: atom_id res chain seq x y z
N MET A 1 20.98 0.69 38.80
CA MET A 1 20.34 -0.60 38.47
C MET A 1 19.58 -0.35 37.18
N ASP A 2 20.26 -0.55 36.06
CA ASP A 2 19.79 -0.13 34.75
C ASP A 2 18.67 -1.05 34.30
N GLN A 3 17.45 -0.51 34.22
CA GLN A 3 16.35 -1.20 33.56
C GLN A 3 16.68 -1.25 32.07
N GLN A 4 17.07 -2.42 31.59
CA GLN A 4 17.05 -2.70 30.15
C GLN A 4 15.61 -2.55 29.66
N LEU A 5 15.32 -1.40 29.05
CA LEU A 5 14.11 -1.19 28.27
C LEU A 5 14.06 -2.26 27.18
N THR A 6 13.26 -3.29 27.41
CA THR A 6 12.93 -4.27 26.38
C THR A 6 12.30 -3.53 25.22
N LYS A 7 12.98 -3.54 24.06
CA LYS A 7 12.43 -2.99 22.81
C LYS A 7 10.97 -3.48 22.65
N PRO A 8 10.00 -2.58 22.41
CA PRO A 8 8.61 -2.97 22.20
C PRO A 8 8.51 -4.06 21.12
N THR A 9 7.62 -5.03 21.32
CA THR A 9 7.40 -6.16 20.40
C THR A 9 7.19 -5.70 18.96
N THR A 10 6.54 -4.55 18.79
CA THR A 10 6.29 -3.85 17.52
C THR A 10 7.59 -3.52 16.76
N VAL A 11 8.64 -3.10 17.47
CA VAL A 11 9.96 -2.78 16.87
C VAL A 11 10.64 -4.06 16.38
N LYS A 12 10.54 -5.16 17.14
CA LYS A 12 11.11 -6.45 16.74
C LYS A 12 10.38 -7.06 15.53
N GLN A 13 9.07 -6.87 15.44
CA GLN A 13 8.28 -7.29 14.27
C GLN A 13 8.57 -6.43 13.05
N PHE A 14 8.75 -5.11 13.22
CA PHE A 14 9.16 -4.21 12.13
C PHE A 14 10.53 -4.60 11.58
N GLU A 15 11.51 -4.84 12.46
CA GLU A 15 12.85 -5.36 12.10
C GLU A 15 12.78 -6.76 11.45
N SER A 16 11.76 -7.57 11.79
CA SER A 16 11.52 -8.89 11.18
C SER A 16 10.87 -8.78 9.79
N LEU A 17 9.97 -7.82 9.60
CA LEU A 17 9.33 -7.52 8.31
C LEU A 17 10.34 -6.88 7.34
N GLU A 18 11.25 -6.03 7.82
CA GLU A 18 12.39 -5.55 7.04
C GLU A 18 13.30 -6.69 6.58
N LYS A 19 13.40 -7.78 7.35
CA LYS A 19 14.20 -8.96 7.01
C LYS A 19 13.47 -9.95 6.09
N SER A 20 12.14 -10.04 6.16
CA SER A 20 11.34 -10.98 5.36
C SER A 20 10.83 -10.37 4.05
N ALA A 21 10.55 -9.06 4.02
CA ALA A 21 10.25 -8.34 2.80
C ALA A 21 11.56 -7.95 2.15
N SER A 22 11.92 -8.62 1.07
CA SER A 22 13.18 -8.52 0.35
C SER A 22 13.53 -7.12 -0.23
N LYS A 23 12.85 -6.04 0.17
CA LYS A 23 13.20 -4.61 0.03
C LYS A 23 12.02 -3.70 0.42
N ILE A 24 11.91 -3.31 1.70
CA ILE A 24 11.07 -2.15 2.06
C ILE A 24 11.89 -0.90 1.74
N TYR A 25 11.48 -0.13 0.74
CA TYR A 25 12.07 1.17 0.47
C TYR A 25 11.10 2.25 0.95
N LEU A 26 11.49 2.98 2.00
CA LEU A 26 10.89 4.28 2.35
C LEU A 26 11.22 5.26 1.22
N LEU A 27 10.38 5.31 0.18
CA LEU A 27 10.58 6.19 -0.96
C LEU A 27 9.62 7.37 -0.92
N ASP A 28 10.20 8.53 -1.18
CA ASP A 28 9.49 9.76 -1.49
C ASP A 28 8.64 9.54 -2.76
N LEU A 29 7.33 9.82 -2.64
CA LEU A 29 6.34 9.69 -3.72
C LEU A 29 6.76 10.43 -4.99
N ASN A 30 7.42 11.60 -4.83
CA ASN A 30 7.94 12.38 -5.95
C ASN A 30 9.04 11.62 -6.70
N ARG A 31 9.83 10.78 -6.03
CA ARG A 31 10.82 9.94 -6.70
C ARG A 31 10.19 8.76 -7.45
N ILE A 32 9.01 8.28 -7.07
CA ILE A 32 8.30 7.22 -7.79
C ILE A 32 7.62 7.77 -9.05
N ILE A 33 7.03 8.97 -8.95
CA ILE A 33 6.31 9.62 -10.05
C ILE A 33 7.27 10.30 -11.04
N GLU A 34 8.31 11.00 -10.56
CA GLU A 34 9.17 11.85 -11.38
C GLU A 34 10.44 11.16 -11.89
N LYS A 35 10.91 10.08 -11.25
CA LYS A 35 12.11 9.39 -11.71
C LYS A 35 11.78 8.16 -12.56
N PRO A 36 12.07 8.18 -13.87
CA PRO A 36 12.00 7.00 -14.73
C PRO A 36 13.07 5.93 -14.40
N ILE A 37 13.74 6.01 -13.25
CA ILE A 37 14.77 5.03 -12.84
C ILE A 37 14.14 3.64 -12.62
N TRP A 38 12.83 3.57 -12.36
CA TRP A 38 12.05 2.33 -12.37
C TRP A 38 11.73 1.79 -13.77
N LYS A 39 11.88 2.59 -14.84
CA LYS A 39 11.63 2.12 -16.21
C LYS A 39 12.71 1.17 -16.72
N GLN A 40 13.91 1.12 -16.14
CA GLN A 40 15.02 0.40 -16.81
C GLN A 40 16.05 -0.34 -15.95
N GLN A 41 16.23 -0.12 -14.63
CA GLN A 41 17.49 -0.58 -14.01
C GLN A 41 17.50 -1.37 -12.70
N GLN A 42 16.40 -1.63 -11.96
CA GLN A 42 16.54 -2.42 -10.72
C GLN A 42 15.48 -3.49 -10.42
N CYS A 43 14.37 -3.53 -11.16
CA CYS A 43 13.49 -4.69 -11.25
C CYS A 43 13.08 -4.78 -12.72
N GLY A 44 13.44 -5.84 -13.44
CA GLY A 44 13.20 -5.97 -14.88
C GLY A 44 11.72 -6.05 -15.30
N GLN A 45 10.78 -5.67 -14.42
CA GLN A 45 9.35 -5.71 -14.67
C GLN A 45 8.70 -4.40 -14.21
N ILE A 46 8.06 -3.71 -15.16
CA ILE A 46 7.15 -2.60 -14.89
C ILE A 46 6.00 -3.14 -14.02
N PRO A 47 5.65 -2.49 -12.88
CA PRO A 47 4.57 -2.96 -12.03
C PRO A 47 3.25 -2.97 -12.81
N ARG A 48 2.56 -4.11 -12.78
CA ARG A 48 1.29 -4.32 -13.51
C ARG A 48 0.08 -4.11 -12.61
N LYS A 49 0.24 -4.25 -11.29
CA LYS A 49 -0.81 -4.05 -10.29
C LYS A 49 -0.29 -3.15 -9.17
N ILE A 50 -0.85 -1.95 -9.08
CA ILE A 50 -0.48 -0.93 -8.11
C ILE A 50 -1.66 -0.70 -7.18
N VAL A 51 -1.42 -0.70 -5.87
CA VAL A 51 -2.43 -0.43 -4.85
C VAL A 51 -2.02 0.81 -4.05
N ASN A 52 -2.89 1.80 -3.98
CA ASN A 52 -2.76 3.00 -3.16
C ASN A 52 -3.74 2.90 -1.99
N ILE A 53 -3.22 2.74 -0.78
CA ILE A 53 -3.96 2.55 0.47
C ILE A 53 -4.22 3.91 1.13
N ASP A 54 -5.40 4.05 1.74
CA ASP A 54 -5.94 5.32 2.25
C ASP A 54 -5.83 6.41 1.17
N CYS A 55 -6.43 6.14 0.01
CA CYS A 55 -6.25 6.96 -1.18
C CYS A 55 -6.96 8.33 -1.14
N GLN A 56 -7.77 8.58 -0.09
CA GLN A 56 -8.51 9.82 0.12
C GLN A 56 -9.33 10.19 -1.13
N THR A 57 -9.16 11.41 -1.64
CA THR A 57 -9.86 11.91 -2.82
C THR A 57 -9.48 11.19 -4.12
N GLY A 58 -8.44 10.35 -4.12
CA GLY A 58 -8.01 9.56 -5.28
C GLY A 58 -7.05 10.27 -6.24
N CYS A 59 -6.63 11.51 -5.94
CA CYS A 59 -5.71 12.28 -6.80
C CYS A 59 -4.39 11.55 -7.10
N THR A 60 -3.77 10.97 -6.05
CA THR A 60 -2.54 10.18 -6.20
C THR A 60 -2.79 8.93 -7.03
N THR A 61 -3.90 8.23 -6.81
CA THR A 61 -4.29 7.04 -7.59
C THR A 61 -4.44 7.37 -9.07
N ALA A 62 -5.11 8.47 -9.40
CA ALA A 62 -5.29 8.90 -10.79
C ALA A 62 -3.97 9.33 -11.45
N SER A 63 -3.09 9.98 -10.70
CA SER A 63 -1.74 10.34 -11.16
C SER A 63 -0.89 9.09 -11.45
N LEU A 64 -0.98 8.07 -10.58
CA LEU A 64 -0.32 6.79 -10.80
C LEU A 64 -0.84 6.07 -12.04
N ALA A 65 -2.15 6.05 -12.27
CA ALA A 65 -2.70 5.45 -13.49
C ALA A 65 -2.26 6.16 -14.77
N THR A 66 -2.08 7.48 -14.71
CA THR A 66 -1.55 8.27 -15.83
C THR A 66 -0.08 7.95 -16.07
N ALA A 67 0.72 7.81 -15.00
CA ALA A 67 2.15 7.49 -15.09
C ALA A 67 2.42 6.03 -15.53
N PHE A 68 1.51 5.12 -15.19
CA PHE A 68 1.59 3.69 -15.49
C PHE A 68 0.37 3.23 -16.31
N PRO A 69 0.22 3.65 -17.58
CA PRO A 69 -0.98 3.43 -18.38
C PRO A 69 -1.26 1.96 -18.71
N THR A 70 -0.29 1.06 -18.52
CA THR A 70 -0.44 -0.39 -18.72
C THR A 70 -0.69 -1.14 -17.41
N ALA A 71 -0.67 -0.45 -16.26
CA ALA A 71 -0.91 -1.03 -14.95
C ALA A 71 -2.39 -0.94 -14.57
N LEU A 72 -2.86 -1.95 -13.85
CA LEU A 72 -4.08 -1.87 -13.07
C LEU A 72 -3.77 -1.10 -11.79
N VAL A 73 -4.30 0.12 -11.68
CA VAL A 73 -4.11 0.98 -10.50
C VAL A 73 -5.39 1.01 -9.68
N MET A 74 -5.27 0.67 -8.40
CA MET A 74 -6.36 0.60 -7.44
C MET A 74 -6.15 1.60 -6.31
N GLY A 75 -7.18 2.38 -5.99
CA GLY A 75 -7.26 3.20 -4.79
C GLY A 75 -8.18 2.52 -3.77
N ILE A 76 -7.72 2.40 -2.53
CA ILE A 76 -8.49 1.83 -1.42
C ILE A 76 -8.68 2.90 -0.36
N GLU A 77 -9.92 3.08 0.07
CA GLU A 77 -10.27 4.05 1.12
C GLU A 77 -11.40 3.49 2.01
N SER A 78 -11.35 3.81 3.29
CA SER A 78 -12.32 3.41 4.30
C SER A 78 -13.52 4.39 4.38
N ASP A 79 -13.28 5.68 4.16
CA ASP A 79 -14.29 6.72 4.22
C ASP A 79 -15.21 6.70 2.98
N GLU A 80 -16.52 6.61 3.21
CA GLU A 80 -17.55 6.52 2.17
C GLU A 80 -17.58 7.78 1.28
N ASN A 81 -17.40 8.97 1.86
CA ASN A 81 -17.49 10.21 1.09
C ASN A 81 -16.27 10.36 0.18
N MET A 82 -15.09 9.99 0.67
CA MET A 82 -13.84 10.02 -0.10
C MET A 82 -13.87 9.01 -1.24
N ILE A 83 -14.29 7.77 -0.97
CA ILE A 83 -14.38 6.77 -2.02
C ILE A 83 -15.44 7.13 -3.07
N HIS A 84 -16.59 7.66 -2.66
CA HIS A 84 -17.63 8.11 -3.57
C HIS A 84 -17.15 9.27 -4.45
N TYR A 85 -16.45 10.25 -3.86
CA TYR A 85 -15.82 11.33 -4.60
C TYR A 85 -14.84 10.78 -5.65
N ALA A 86 -13.92 9.90 -5.25
CA ALA A 86 -12.90 9.36 -6.13
C ALA A 86 -13.50 8.56 -7.30
N GLN A 87 -14.50 7.71 -7.02
CA GLN A 87 -15.22 6.94 -8.04
C GLN A 87 -15.91 7.84 -9.08
N ASN A 88 -16.53 8.94 -8.64
CA ASN A 88 -17.23 9.85 -9.55
C ASN A 88 -16.27 10.73 -10.35
N HIS A 89 -15.26 11.30 -9.66
CA HIS A 89 -14.36 12.29 -10.24
C HIS A 89 -13.30 11.65 -11.16
N TYR A 90 -12.79 10.47 -10.79
CA TYR A 90 -11.71 9.79 -11.50
C TYR A 90 -12.15 8.48 -12.18
N LYS A 91 -13.43 8.36 -12.55
CA LYS A 91 -14.04 7.15 -13.13
C LYS A 91 -13.30 6.52 -14.33
N GLN A 92 -12.50 7.30 -15.05
CA GLN A 92 -11.72 6.84 -16.22
C GLN A 92 -10.24 6.55 -15.92
N SER A 93 -9.78 6.92 -14.71
CA SER A 93 -8.37 6.99 -14.36
C SER A 93 -7.99 6.04 -13.23
N GLY A 94 -8.88 5.17 -12.76
CA GLY A 94 -8.52 4.21 -11.71
C GLY A 94 -9.68 3.36 -11.23
N HIS A 95 -9.36 2.31 -10.49
CA HIS A 95 -10.34 1.46 -9.81
C HIS A 95 -10.36 1.81 -8.33
N PHE A 96 -11.49 2.26 -7.82
CA PHE A 96 -11.62 2.72 -6.44
C PHE A 96 -12.50 1.76 -5.65
N ILE A 97 -11.95 1.21 -4.57
CA ILE A 97 -12.57 0.18 -3.73
C ILE A 97 -12.74 0.71 -2.31
N LYS A 98 -13.94 0.53 -1.74
CA LYS A 98 -14.17 0.82 -0.33
C LYS A 98 -13.70 -0.37 0.50
N ALA A 99 -12.68 -0.18 1.33
CA ALA A 99 -12.22 -1.16 2.30
C ALA A 99 -11.33 -0.49 3.36
N ASP A 100 -11.29 -1.08 4.56
CA ASP A 100 -10.44 -0.59 5.65
C ASP A 100 -9.30 -1.58 5.93
N VAL A 101 -8.07 -1.15 5.66
CA VAL A 101 -6.84 -1.92 5.89
C VAL A 101 -6.59 -2.22 7.37
N ARG A 102 -7.30 -1.55 8.29
CA ARG A 102 -7.24 -1.79 9.73
C ARG A 102 -8.11 -2.96 10.17
N LYS A 103 -8.95 -3.51 9.29
CA LYS A 103 -9.87 -4.61 9.61
C LYS A 103 -9.30 -5.97 9.24
N SER A 104 -9.57 -6.99 10.05
CA SER A 104 -9.11 -8.36 9.80
C SER A 104 -9.78 -9.01 8.59
N ASP A 105 -10.95 -8.53 8.18
CA ASP A 105 -11.69 -8.99 7.00
C ASP A 105 -11.30 -8.25 5.70
N PHE A 106 -10.27 -7.40 5.74
CA PHE A 106 -9.81 -6.59 4.59
C PHE A 106 -9.70 -7.40 3.28
N ARG A 107 -9.02 -8.55 3.30
CA ARG A 107 -8.90 -9.41 2.11
C ARG A 107 -10.25 -9.92 1.60
N GLN A 108 -11.16 -10.27 2.49
CA GLN A 108 -12.50 -10.73 2.13
C GLN A 108 -13.28 -9.60 1.45
N HIS A 109 -13.13 -8.36 1.92
CA HIS A 109 -13.74 -7.21 1.27
C HIS A 109 -13.21 -7.00 -0.14
N LEU A 110 -11.90 -7.16 -0.36
CA LEU A 110 -11.31 -7.07 -1.71
C LEU A 110 -11.86 -8.13 -2.68
N GLN A 111 -12.26 -9.31 -2.19
CA GLN A 111 -12.89 -10.35 -3.02
C GLN A 111 -14.22 -9.93 -3.58
N LEU A 112 -15.03 -9.20 -2.81
CA LEU A 112 -16.33 -8.68 -3.26
C LEU A 112 -16.17 -7.78 -4.48
N HIS A 113 -14.98 -7.19 -4.65
CA HIS A 113 -14.61 -6.37 -5.80
C HIS A 113 -13.84 -7.15 -6.89
N GLY A 114 -13.90 -8.48 -6.89
CA GLY A 114 -13.35 -9.33 -7.94
C GLY A 114 -11.84 -9.59 -7.84
N ILE A 115 -11.20 -9.25 -6.71
CA ILE A 115 -9.78 -9.53 -6.48
C ILE A 115 -9.64 -10.95 -5.91
N SER A 116 -9.16 -11.89 -6.75
CA SER A 116 -9.02 -13.31 -6.40
C SER A 116 -8.11 -13.54 -5.18
N MET A 117 -8.48 -14.49 -4.30
CA MET A 117 -7.75 -14.78 -3.05
C MET A 117 -6.66 -15.83 -3.12
N GLY A 118 -6.36 -16.35 -4.30
CA GLY A 118 -5.33 -17.38 -4.44
C GLY A 118 -3.97 -16.92 -3.93
N GLU A 119 -3.55 -15.70 -4.26
CA GLU A 119 -2.17 -15.26 -4.03
C GLU A 119 -2.10 -13.74 -3.81
N PRO A 120 -1.05 -13.23 -3.12
CA PRO A 120 -0.73 -11.81 -3.17
C PRO A 120 -0.59 -11.33 -4.61
N PHE A 121 -1.08 -10.14 -4.92
CA PHE A 121 -1.31 -9.71 -6.30
C PHE A 121 -0.66 -8.37 -6.65
N ALA A 122 -0.34 -7.54 -5.66
CA ALA A 122 0.21 -6.22 -5.89
C ALA A 122 1.72 -6.31 -6.16
N ASP A 123 2.15 -5.70 -7.25
CA ASP A 123 3.57 -5.50 -7.55
C ASP A 123 4.12 -4.29 -6.77
N LEU A 124 3.25 -3.31 -6.49
CA LEU A 124 3.55 -2.10 -5.74
C LEU A 124 2.37 -1.76 -4.82
N VAL A 125 2.65 -1.59 -3.53
CA VAL A 125 1.71 -1.06 -2.54
C VAL A 125 2.24 0.27 -2.03
N ILE A 126 1.41 1.30 -2.08
CA ILE A 126 1.71 2.65 -1.62
C ILE A 126 0.77 2.96 -0.45
N ALA A 127 1.32 3.43 0.66
CA ALA A 127 0.55 3.85 1.83
C ALA A 127 1.24 5.02 2.53
N ILE A 128 1.04 6.22 1.99
CA ILE A 128 1.81 7.41 2.37
C ILE A 128 0.92 8.38 3.15
N HIS A 129 1.42 8.78 4.33
CA HIS A 129 0.69 9.57 5.33
C HIS A 129 -0.58 8.89 5.84
N SER A 130 -0.67 7.58 5.67
CA SER A 130 -1.84 6.76 5.99
C SER A 130 -1.89 6.35 7.46
N PHE A 131 -0.73 6.16 8.09
CA PHE A 131 -0.65 5.48 9.39
C PHE A 131 0.23 6.20 10.41
N GLN A 132 -0.18 6.12 11.67
CA GLN A 132 0.64 6.46 12.82
C GLN A 132 1.32 5.19 13.34
N VAL A 133 2.57 5.31 13.82
CA VAL A 133 3.30 4.17 14.43
C VAL A 133 2.55 3.64 15.66
N MET A 134 1.85 4.53 16.37
CA MET A 134 1.06 4.23 17.56
C MET A 134 -0.41 3.85 17.24
N ASP A 135 -0.75 3.57 15.97
CA ASP A 135 -2.09 3.07 15.62
C ASP A 135 -2.33 1.73 16.36
N PRO A 136 -3.44 1.58 17.11
CA PRO A 136 -3.72 0.34 17.84
C PRO A 136 -3.85 -0.88 16.92
N ASN A 137 -4.07 -0.68 15.62
CA ASN A 137 -4.20 -1.73 14.61
C ASN A 137 -2.94 -1.91 13.75
N ILE A 138 -1.78 -1.36 14.13
CA ILE A 138 -0.56 -1.38 13.31
C ILE A 138 -0.15 -2.79 12.87
N GLU A 139 -0.27 -3.79 13.74
CA GLU A 139 0.01 -5.20 13.38
C GLU A 139 -0.95 -5.71 12.30
N THR A 140 -2.23 -5.36 12.41
CA THR A 140 -3.26 -5.74 11.42
C THR A 140 -3.02 -5.04 10.09
N ILE A 141 -2.68 -3.74 10.12
CA ILE A 141 -2.31 -2.97 8.93
C ILE A 141 -1.14 -3.65 8.21
N LEU A 142 -0.04 -3.92 8.91
CA LEU A 142 1.15 -4.53 8.32
C LEU A 142 0.87 -5.93 7.76
N ALA A 143 0.11 -6.74 8.49
CA ALA A 143 -0.31 -8.06 8.02
C ALA A 143 -1.15 -7.97 6.73
N ASN A 144 -2.10 -7.02 6.67
CA ASN A 144 -2.93 -6.81 5.50
C ASN A 144 -2.14 -6.29 4.29
N LEU A 145 -1.25 -5.32 4.49
CA LEU A 145 -0.35 -4.83 3.44
C LEU A 145 0.55 -5.95 2.90
N SER A 146 1.12 -6.76 3.80
CA SER A 146 1.94 -7.92 3.42
C SER A 146 1.13 -8.99 2.68
N SER A 147 -0.14 -9.19 3.04
CA SER A 147 -0.99 -10.23 2.43
C SER A 147 -1.38 -9.96 0.98
N ILE A 148 -1.32 -8.69 0.55
CA ILE A 148 -1.62 -8.29 -0.84
C ILE A 148 -0.36 -8.13 -1.68
N LEU A 149 0.81 -7.96 -1.05
CA LEU A 149 2.09 -7.74 -1.71
C LEU A 149 2.71 -9.06 -2.18
N LYS A 150 3.09 -9.14 -3.46
CA LYS A 150 3.83 -10.29 -3.98
C LYS A 150 5.17 -10.49 -3.24
N PRO A 151 5.76 -11.70 -3.26
CA PRO A 151 7.07 -11.96 -2.65
C PRO A 151 8.19 -10.99 -3.08
N ASP A 152 8.16 -10.51 -4.32
CA ASP A 152 9.11 -9.51 -4.87
C ASP A 152 8.47 -8.12 -5.06
N GLY A 153 7.29 -7.91 -4.49
CA GLY A 153 6.58 -6.65 -4.55
C GLY A 153 7.25 -5.57 -3.71
N ILE A 154 7.00 -4.32 -4.07
CA ILE A 154 7.55 -3.16 -3.36
C ILE A 154 6.48 -2.57 -2.45
N LEU A 155 6.80 -2.41 -1.16
CA LEU A 155 6.01 -1.62 -0.23
C LEU A 155 6.66 -0.24 -0.06
N CYS A 156 5.90 0.81 -0.39
CA CYS A 156 6.26 2.19 -0.18
C CYS A 156 5.28 2.81 0.83
N ALA A 157 5.65 2.80 2.12
CA ALA A 157 4.80 3.30 3.19
C ALA A 157 5.52 4.36 4.02
N THR A 158 4.80 5.38 4.50
CA THR A 158 5.31 6.31 5.51
C THR A 158 4.46 6.22 6.78
N PHE A 159 5.14 6.11 7.92
CA PHE A 159 4.52 6.09 9.23
C PHE A 159 4.89 7.36 9.98
N SER A 160 3.89 8.03 10.53
CA SER A 160 4.11 9.22 11.36
C SER A 160 4.26 8.82 12.83
N PHE A 161 5.18 9.48 13.54
CA PHE A 161 5.39 9.29 14.98
C PHE A 161 4.37 10.08 15.79
#